data_AF-A0A7J8PD98-F1
#
_entry.id   AF-A0A7J8PD98-F1
#
_cell.length_a   1.000
_cell.length_b   1.000
_cell.length_c   1.000
_cell.angle_alpha   90.00
_cell.angle_beta   90.00
_cell.angle_gamma   90.00
#
_symmetry.space_group_name_H-M   'P 1'
#
loop_
_entity.id
_entity.type
_entity.pdbx_description
1 polymer ?
#
loop_
_entity_poly.entity_id
_entity_poly.type
_entity_poly.pdbx_seq_one_letter_code
_entity_poly.pdbx_strand_id
1 'polypeptide(L)'
;SIWEKYYEEAHAVIFVIDAACPSRFEDSKSALEKVLRHEDLQGAPLLILANKLDLSEALSAEELAQYLDIKKLDERVYMFEAASAFDGMGIKEGVEWLVEVMERSKRT
;
A
#
# COMPACT_ATOMS: atom_id res chain seq x y z
N SER A 1 15.81 8.68 3.83
CA SER A 1 14.70 9.40 3.14
C SER A 1 14.07 10.41 4.11
N ILE A 2 13.28 11.39 3.67
CA ILE A 2 12.50 12.20 4.62
C ILE A 2 11.39 11.38 5.30
N TRP A 3 10.93 10.29 4.65
CA TRP A 3 9.90 9.40 5.17
C TRP A 3 10.29 8.71 6.48
N GLU A 4 11.57 8.32 6.61
CA GLU A 4 12.10 7.63 7.79
C GLU A 4 11.87 8.39 9.09
N LYS A 5 11.80 9.73 9.02
CA LYS A 5 11.54 10.58 10.18
C LYS A 5 10.14 10.42 10.78
N TYR A 6 9.22 9.77 10.06
CA TYR A 6 7.83 9.58 10.47
C TYR A 6 7.51 8.12 10.76
N TYR A 7 8.45 7.19 10.56
CA TYR A 7 8.17 5.75 10.70
C TYR A 7 7.98 5.33 12.15
N GLU A 8 8.72 5.92 13.08
CA GLU A 8 8.62 5.63 14.52
C GLU A 8 7.19 5.84 15.03
N GLU A 9 6.56 6.96 14.67
CA GLU A 9 5.19 7.31 15.10
C GLU A 9 4.08 6.69 14.22
N ALA A 10 4.45 6.02 13.12
CA ALA A 10 3.49 5.42 12.21
C ALA A 10 2.93 4.12 12.78
N HIS A 11 1.60 4.03 12.86
CA HIS A 11 0.89 2.84 13.33
C HIS A 11 0.50 1.92 12.17
N ALA A 12 0.47 2.45 10.94
CA ALA A 12 0.11 1.76 9.72
C ALA A 12 0.76 2.47 8.52
N VAL A 13 0.82 1.76 7.38
CA VAL A 13 1.32 2.31 6.12
C VAL A 13 0.20 2.27 5.09
N ILE A 14 -0.06 3.40 4.44
CA ILE A 14 -0.87 3.45 3.20
C ILE A 14 0.08 3.73 2.05
N PHE A 15 0.19 2.79 1.11
CA PHE A 15 1.04 2.91 -0.06
C PHE A 15 0.18 3.05 -1.31
N VAL A 16 0.26 4.21 -1.97
CA VAL A 16 -0.57 4.51 -3.14
C VAL A 16 0.28 4.36 -4.41
N ILE A 17 -0.22 3.58 -5.36
CA ILE A 17 0.43 3.33 -6.65
C ILE A 17 -0.44 3.88 -7.75
N ASP A 18 0.18 4.54 -8.72
CA ASP A 18 -0.49 4.98 -9.94
C ASP A 18 -0.62 3.79 -10.91
N ALA A 19 -1.79 3.14 -10.95
CA ALA A 19 -2.04 1.95 -11.76
C ALA A 19 -1.95 2.21 -13.27
N ALA A 20 -2.04 3.48 -13.70
CA ALA A 20 -1.94 3.89 -15.10
C ALA A 20 -0.50 4.23 -15.53
N CYS A 21 0.51 3.99 -14.69
CA CYS A 21 1.91 4.29 -15.01
C CYS A 21 2.86 3.09 -14.87
N PRO A 22 2.76 2.07 -15.75
CA PRO A 22 3.58 0.84 -15.67
C PRO A 22 5.10 1.08 -15.68
N SER A 23 5.54 2.15 -16.34
CA SER A 23 6.97 2.53 -16.40
C SER A 23 7.58 2.86 -15.04
N ARG A 24 6.77 3.13 -14.01
CA ARG A 24 7.22 3.48 -12.65
C ARG A 24 6.96 2.36 -11.64
N PHE A 25 6.51 1.19 -12.08
CA PHE A 25 6.19 0.09 -11.17
C PHE A 25 7.44 -0.46 -10.49
N GLU A 26 8.56 -0.54 -11.20
CA GLU A 26 9.83 -0.99 -10.62
C GLU A 26 10.34 -0.03 -9.53
N ASP A 27 10.23 1.28 -9.78
CA ASP A 27 10.56 2.30 -8.80
C ASP A 27 9.63 2.22 -7.58
N SER A 28 8.33 2.00 -7.81
CA SER A 28 7.33 1.87 -6.76
C SER A 28 7.58 0.63 -5.90
N LYS A 29 7.92 -0.50 -6.52
CA LYS A 29 8.32 -1.73 -5.84
C LYS A 29 9.58 -1.52 -5.01
N SER A 30 10.62 -0.93 -5.61
CA SER A 30 11.86 -0.62 -4.91
C SER A 30 11.66 0.33 -3.72
N ALA A 31 10.75 1.30 -3.85
CA ALA A 31 10.40 2.20 -2.75
C ALA A 31 9.63 1.46 -1.65
N LEU A 32 8.64 0.63 -2.03
CA LEU A 32 7.88 -0.18 -1.09
C LEU A 32 8.80 -1.14 -0.32
N GLU A 33 9.71 -1.85 -0.99
CA GLU A 33 10.69 -2.71 -0.33
C GLU A 33 11.54 -1.99 0.71
N LYS A 34 11.96 -0.75 0.44
CA LYS A 34 12.71 0.06 1.41
C LYS A 34 11.86 0.46 2.62
N VAL A 35 10.58 0.77 2.41
CA VAL A 35 9.61 1.07 3.48
C VAL A 35 9.40 -0.18 4.35
N LEU A 36 9.13 -1.33 3.74
CA LEU A 36 8.79 -2.57 4.46
C LEU A 36 9.96 -3.15 5.26
N ARG A 37 11.21 -2.97 4.80
CA ARG A 37 12.41 -3.43 5.50
C ARG A 37 12.82 -2.56 6.69
N HIS A 38 12.20 -1.41 6.90
CA HIS A 38 12.56 -0.52 8.00
C HIS A 38 12.06 -1.08 9.33
N GLU A 39 12.94 -1.16 10.33
CA GLU A 39 12.65 -1.75 11.64
C GLU A 39 11.50 -1.02 12.36
N ASP A 40 11.48 0.31 12.28
CA ASP A 40 10.38 1.11 12.84
C ASP A 40 9.01 0.77 12.28
N LEU A 41 8.89 0.17 11.10
CA LEU A 41 7.61 -0.22 10.51
C LEU A 41 7.30 -1.70 10.70
N GLN A 42 8.12 -2.44 11.45
CA GLN A 42 7.89 -3.86 11.69
C GLN A 42 6.51 -4.09 12.36
N GLY A 43 5.73 -5.01 11.79
CA GLY A 43 4.39 -5.34 12.28
C GLY A 43 3.29 -4.32 11.97
N ALA A 44 3.61 -3.14 11.41
CA ALA A 44 2.60 -2.18 10.99
C ALA A 44 1.81 -2.73 9.79
N PRO A 45 0.45 -2.71 9.83
CA PRO A 45 -0.36 -3.16 8.71
C PRO A 45 -0.16 -2.26 7.49
N LEU A 46 -0.31 -2.85 6.31
CA LEU A 46 -0.10 -2.19 5.03
C LEU A 46 -1.39 -2.17 4.20
N LEU A 47 -1.87 -0.99 3.84
CA LEU A 47 -2.89 -0.83 2.81
C LEU A 47 -2.21 -0.38 1.50
N ILE A 48 -2.38 -1.14 0.43
CA ILE A 48 -1.93 -0.76 -0.91
C ILE A 48 -3.14 -0.32 -1.71
N LEU A 49 -3.11 0.91 -2.22
CA LEU A 49 -4.15 1.45 -3.10
C LEU A 49 -3.62 1.49 -4.54
N ALA A 50 -4.20 0.67 -5.41
CA ALA A 50 -4.01 0.75 -6.86
C ALA A 50 -4.89 1.89 -7.40
N ASN A 51 -4.35 3.11 -7.38
CA ASN A 51 -5.09 4.32 -7.71
C ASN A 51 -5.13 4.59 -9.22
N LYS A 52 -6.11 5.39 -9.65
CA LYS A 52 -6.39 5.79 -11.04
C LYS A 52 -6.97 4.71 -11.95
N LEU A 53 -7.71 3.76 -11.40
CA LEU A 53 -8.41 2.74 -12.21
C LEU A 53 -9.53 3.29 -13.11
N ASP A 54 -9.88 4.56 -12.96
CA ASP A 54 -10.77 5.27 -13.89
C ASP A 54 -10.15 5.48 -15.28
N LEU A 55 -8.82 5.35 -15.43
CA LEU A 55 -8.12 5.53 -16.69
C LEU A 55 -8.06 4.23 -17.50
N SER A 56 -8.22 4.34 -18.84
CA SER A 56 -8.20 3.18 -19.75
C SER A 56 -6.89 2.40 -19.77
N GLU A 57 -5.78 3.07 -19.47
CA GLU A 57 -4.43 2.51 -19.43
C GLU A 57 -4.08 1.90 -18.06
N ALA A 58 -4.99 1.97 -17.08
CA ALA A 58 -4.75 1.41 -15.77
C ALA A 58 -4.74 -0.13 -15.80
N LEU A 59 -3.70 -0.71 -15.18
CA LEU A 59 -3.64 -2.15 -14.95
C LEU A 59 -4.59 -2.55 -13.83
N SER A 60 -5.14 -3.76 -13.92
CA SER A 60 -6.02 -4.30 -12.89
C SER A 60 -5.29 -4.45 -11.55
N ALA A 61 -6.05 -4.47 -10.47
CA ALA A 61 -5.51 -4.68 -9.14
C ALA A 61 -4.76 -6.02 -9.04
N GLU A 62 -5.26 -7.06 -9.70
CA GLU A 62 -4.66 -8.38 -9.74
C GLU A 62 -3.30 -8.39 -10.45
N GLU A 63 -3.19 -7.73 -11.61
CA GLU A 63 -1.93 -7.62 -12.35
C GLU A 63 -0.88 -6.83 -11.56
N LEU A 64 -1.28 -5.73 -10.94
CA LEU A 64 -0.37 -4.93 -10.13
C LEU A 64 0.05 -5.67 -8.85
N ALA A 65 -0.87 -6.40 -8.21
CA ALA A 65 -0.55 -7.23 -7.04
C ALA A 65 0.46 -8.35 -7.40
N GLN A 66 0.32 -8.97 -8.57
CA GLN A 66 1.28 -9.95 -9.08
C GLN A 66 2.65 -9.32 -9.36
N TYR A 67 2.70 -8.10 -9.91
CA TYR A 67 3.94 -7.39 -10.18
C TYR A 67 4.73 -7.08 -8.89
N LEU A 68 4.04 -6.57 -7.87
CA LEU A 68 4.66 -6.20 -6.60
C LEU A 68 5.10 -7.43 -5.79
N ASP A 69 4.35 -8.53 -5.87
CA ASP A 69 4.66 -9.82 -5.23
C ASP A 69 4.93 -9.70 -3.72
N ILE A 70 4.05 -8.95 -3.03
CA ILE A 70 4.20 -8.56 -1.62
C ILE A 70 4.39 -9.76 -0.69
N LYS A 71 3.76 -10.90 -0.99
CA LYS A 71 3.89 -12.14 -0.20
C LYS A 71 5.32 -12.67 -0.12
N LYS A 72 6.19 -12.32 -1.07
CA LYS A 72 7.63 -12.65 -1.01
C LYS A 72 8.46 -11.61 -0.27
N LEU A 73 7.91 -10.42 -0.08
CA LEU A 73 8.60 -9.28 0.51
C LEU A 73 8.41 -9.21 2.02
N ASP A 74 7.21 -9.56 2.51
CA ASP A 74 6.86 -9.42 3.93
C ASP A 74 5.69 -10.35 4.31
N GLU A 75 5.66 -10.81 5.56
CA GLU A 75 4.57 -11.62 6.14
C GLU A 75 3.51 -10.76 6.87
N ARG A 76 3.67 -9.43 6.91
CA ARG A 76 2.73 -8.52 7.57
C ARG A 76 1.31 -8.63 7.03
N VAL A 77 0.35 -8.25 7.87
CA VAL A 77 -1.04 -8.10 7.45
C VAL A 77 -1.13 -6.96 6.43
N TYR A 78 -1.67 -7.26 5.25
CA TYR A 78 -1.86 -6.27 4.20
C TYR A 78 -3.19 -6.45 3.46
N MET A 79 -3.67 -5.37 2.87
CA MET A 79 -4.77 -5.34 1.90
C MET A 79 -4.29 -4.66 0.63
N PHE A 80 -4.77 -5.17 -0.50
CA PHE A 80 -4.58 -4.56 -1.79
C PHE A 80 -5.94 -4.21 -2.35
N GLU A 81 -6.20 -2.92 -2.56
CA GLU A 81 -7.53 -2.42 -2.96
C GLU A 81 -7.43 -1.62 -4.26
N ALA A 82 -8.41 -1.87 -5.13
CA ALA A 82 -8.65 -1.11 -6.35
C ALA A 82 -9.18 0.29 -5.98
N ALA A 83 -8.55 1.37 -6.46
CA ALA A 83 -8.95 2.71 -6.05
C ALA A 83 -9.02 3.71 -7.21
N SER A 84 -9.91 4.69 -7.06
CA SER A 84 -9.84 5.93 -7.82
C SER A 84 -10.10 7.12 -6.90
N ALA A 85 -9.10 7.98 -6.77
CA ALA A 85 -9.23 9.26 -6.10
C ALA A 85 -10.15 10.25 -6.84
N PHE A 86 -10.48 9.98 -8.11
CA PHE A 86 -11.35 10.84 -8.90
C PHE A 86 -12.82 10.68 -8.51
N ASP A 87 -13.29 9.44 -8.34
CA ASP A 87 -14.68 9.13 -8.00
C ASP A 87 -14.87 8.60 -6.56
N GLY A 88 -13.77 8.34 -5.84
CA GLY A 88 -13.76 7.87 -4.46
C GLY A 88 -13.84 6.35 -4.30
N MET A 89 -13.85 5.58 -5.39
CA MET A 89 -13.91 4.11 -5.36
C MET A 89 -12.77 3.52 -4.51
N GLY A 90 -13.10 2.56 -3.64
CA GLY A 90 -12.16 1.73 -2.87
C GLY A 90 -11.44 2.43 -1.72
N ILE A 91 -11.54 3.76 -1.62
CA ILE A 91 -10.88 4.52 -0.55
C ILE A 91 -11.53 4.21 0.79
N LYS A 92 -12.86 4.23 0.84
CA LYS A 92 -13.60 4.03 2.09
C LYS A 92 -13.36 2.62 2.62
N GLU A 93 -13.52 1.63 1.76
CA GLU A 93 -13.36 0.21 2.08
C GLU A 93 -11.93 -0.08 2.57
N GLY A 94 -10.92 0.43 1.88
CA GLY A 94 -9.52 0.25 2.28
C GLY A 94 -9.21 0.90 3.63
N VAL A 95 -9.73 2.10 3.89
CA VAL A 95 -9.51 2.79 5.17
C VAL A 95 -10.27 2.12 6.31
N GLU A 96 -11.52 1.69 6.08
CA GLU A 96 -12.32 0.95 7.07
C GLU A 96 -11.60 -0.35 7.47
N TRP A 97 -11.08 -1.12 6.51
CA TRP A 97 -10.26 -2.29 6.80
C TRP A 97 -9.02 -1.94 7.62
N LEU A 98 -8.32 -0.87 7.27
CA LEU A 98 -7.10 -0.48 7.98
C LEU A 98 -7.39 -0.13 9.44
N VAL A 99 -8.48 0.60 9.70
CA VAL A 99 -8.93 0.92 11.06
C VAL A 99 -9.24 -0.35 11.84
N GLU A 100 -10.00 -1.29 11.26
CA GLU A 100 -10.31 -2.57 11.93
C GLU A 100 -9.04 -3.38 12.27
N VAL A 101 -8.05 -3.41 11.37
CA VAL A 101 -6.78 -4.10 11.61
C VAL A 101 -5.97 -3.40 12.68
N MET A 102 -5.92 -2.06 12.66
CA MET A 102 -5.23 -1.27 13.67
C MET A 102 -5.83 -1.46 15.07
N GLU A 103 -7.16 -1.53 15.20
CA GLU A 103 -7.82 -1.82 16.49
C GLU A 103 -7.44 -3.20 17.06
N ARG A 104 -7.13 -4.17 16.18
CA ARG A 104 -6.70 -5.52 16.57
C ARG A 104 -5.20 -5.60 16.85
N SER A 105 -4.42 -4.73 16.22
CA SER A 105 -2.96 -4.76 16.28
C SER A 105 -2.46 -3.87 17.42
N LYS A 106 -1.88 -4.48 18.46
CA LYS A 106 -1.36 -3.78 19.67
C LYS A 106 -0.03 -3.07 19.45
N ARG A 107 0.17 -2.43 18.29
CA ARG A 107 1.26 -1.46 18.14
C ARG A 107 0.80 -0.21 18.89
N THR A 108 1.00 -0.22 20.21
CA THR A 108 0.71 0.85 21.18
C THR A 108 1.91 1.03 22.06
#